data_AF-A0A0C3E565-F1
#
_entry.id   AF-A0A0C3E565-F1
#
_cell.length_a   1.000
_cell.length_b   1.000
_cell.length_c   1.000
_cell.angle_alpha   90.00
_cell.angle_beta   90.00
_cell.angle_gamma   90.00
#
_symmetry.space_group_name_H-M   'P 1'
#
loop_
_entity.id
_entity.type
_entity.pdbx_description
1 polymer ?
#
loop_
_entity_poly.entity_id
_entity_poly.type
_entity_poly.pdbx_seq_one_letter_code
_entity_poly.pdbx_strand_id
1 'polypeptide(L)'
;YHEPAFKNAFECSPNQCSDQALSIYLGWRGFKEKCSQSTVDGIQVAFKLMWNDADGSGTFHRKWHYNEVHGQYEGNPVESVDVSDTVVSIRHKINAV
;
A
#
# COMPACT_ATOMS: atom_id res chain seq x y z
N TYR A 1 -5.92 -3.97 15.46
CA TYR A 1 -6.81 -3.48 14.40
C TYR A 1 -8.19 -4.08 14.63
N HIS A 2 -9.20 -3.25 14.89
CA HIS A 2 -10.57 -3.68 15.21
C HIS A 2 -11.52 -3.58 14.01
N GLU A 3 -11.07 -3.02 12.89
CA GLU A 3 -11.83 -2.94 11.65
C GLU A 3 -11.97 -4.33 11.01
N PRO A 4 -13.19 -4.85 10.79
CA PRO A 4 -13.40 -6.15 10.16
C PRO A 4 -12.83 -6.26 8.74
N ALA A 5 -12.73 -5.13 8.03
CA ALA A 5 -12.20 -5.06 6.67
C ALA A 5 -10.68 -5.32 6.60
N PHE A 6 -9.96 -5.12 7.71
CA PHE A 6 -8.51 -5.27 7.76
C PHE A 6 -8.03 -6.68 7.36
N LYS A 7 -8.81 -7.71 7.69
CA LYS A 7 -8.48 -9.10 7.32
C LYS A 7 -8.44 -9.34 5.80
N ASN A 8 -9.15 -8.50 5.04
CA ASN A 8 -9.27 -8.56 3.59
C ASN A 8 -8.49 -7.41 2.90
N ALA A 9 -7.58 -6.75 3.61
CA ALA A 9 -6.90 -5.54 3.13
C ALA A 9 -5.96 -5.78 1.92
N PHE A 10 -5.60 -7.04 1.65
CA PHE A 10 -4.75 -7.43 0.52
C PHE A 10 -5.49 -8.20 -0.58
N GLU A 11 -6.83 -8.25 -0.52
CA GLU A 11 -7.62 -8.81 -1.60
C GLU A 11 -7.48 -7.99 -2.90
N CYS A 12 -7.84 -8.60 -4.04
CA CYS A 12 -7.76 -7.96 -5.36
C CYS A 12 -8.54 -6.66 -5.46
N SER A 13 -9.58 -6.46 -4.64
CA SER A 13 -10.25 -5.17 -4.51
C SER A 13 -9.77 -4.49 -3.22
N PRO A 14 -9.09 -3.33 -3.32
CA PRO A 14 -8.64 -2.62 -2.14
C PRO A 14 -9.82 -2.08 -1.33
N ASN A 15 -9.62 -1.95 -0.02
CA ASN A 15 -10.57 -1.38 0.92
C ASN A 15 -9.93 -0.25 1.73
N GLN A 16 -10.70 0.37 2.62
CA GLN A 16 -10.26 1.51 3.44
C GLN A 16 -9.06 1.22 4.35
N CYS A 17 -8.70 -0.04 4.57
CA CYS A 17 -7.54 -0.45 5.37
C CYS A 17 -6.33 -0.84 4.51
N SER A 18 -6.45 -0.92 3.18
CA SER A 18 -5.42 -1.49 2.30
C SER A 18 -4.11 -0.73 2.32
N ASP A 19 -4.16 0.59 2.36
CA ASP A 19 -2.98 1.46 2.49
C ASP A 19 -2.26 1.24 3.82
N GLN A 20 -3.02 1.28 4.92
CA GLN A 20 -2.48 1.11 6.26
C GLN A 20 -1.90 -0.30 6.45
N ALA A 21 -2.60 -1.33 5.99
CA ALA A 21 -2.12 -2.71 6.05
C ALA A 21 -0.83 -2.88 5.26
N LEU A 22 -0.74 -2.28 4.06
CA LEU A 22 0.46 -2.34 3.23
C LEU A 22 1.63 -1.57 3.88
N SER A 23 1.39 -0.39 4.44
CA SER A 23 2.40 0.36 5.21
C SER A 23 2.98 -0.49 6.34
N ILE A 24 2.13 -1.12 7.17
CA ILE A 24 2.57 -1.99 8.27
C ILE A 24 3.40 -3.17 7.74
N TYR A 25 2.94 -3.80 6.67
CA TYR A 25 3.63 -4.93 6.07
C TYR A 25 5.01 -4.53 5.54
N LEU A 26 5.11 -3.45 4.77
CA LEU A 26 6.39 -2.92 4.27
C LEU A 26 7.31 -2.53 5.43
N GLY A 27 6.76 -1.89 6.47
CA GLY A 27 7.47 -1.55 7.69
C GLY A 27 8.07 -2.80 8.35
N TRP A 28 7.31 -3.89 8.46
CA TRP A 28 7.81 -5.15 8.99
C TRP A 28 8.93 -5.74 8.10
N ARG A 29 8.74 -5.80 6.78
CA ARG A 29 9.77 -6.28 5.83
C ARG A 29 11.07 -5.46 5.90
N GLY A 30 10.97 -4.13 5.90
CA GLY A 30 12.13 -3.23 5.88
C GLY A 30 12.80 -3.03 7.25
N PHE A 31 12.01 -2.84 8.31
CA PHE A 31 12.56 -2.58 9.65
C PHE A 31 12.95 -3.86 10.38
N LYS A 32 12.05 -4.85 10.42
CA LYS A 32 12.22 -6.07 11.22
C LYS A 32 13.01 -7.14 10.49
N GLU A 33 12.63 -7.46 9.25
CA GLU A 33 13.34 -8.49 8.46
C GLU A 33 14.59 -7.96 7.76
N LYS A 34 14.80 -6.63 7.73
CA LYS A 34 15.94 -5.98 7.07
C LYS A 34 16.04 -6.34 5.58
N CYS A 35 14.88 -6.48 4.91
CA CYS A 35 14.86 -6.65 3.45
C CYS A 35 15.56 -5.49 2.74
N SER A 36 16.17 -5.77 1.59
CA SER A 36 16.81 -4.76 0.74
C SER A 36 15.79 -3.76 0.18
N GLN A 37 16.27 -2.59 -0.25
CA GLN A 37 15.44 -1.59 -0.94
C GLN A 37 14.76 -2.19 -2.17
N SER A 38 15.50 -2.96 -2.98
CA SER A 38 14.95 -3.64 -4.16
C SER A 38 13.81 -4.61 -3.85
N THR A 39 13.84 -5.26 -2.67
CA THR A 39 12.76 -6.15 -2.23
C THR A 39 11.51 -5.34 -1.87
N VAL A 40 11.69 -4.24 -1.14
CA VAL A 40 10.58 -3.34 -0.73
C VAL A 40 9.92 -2.70 -1.95
N ASP A 41 10.72 -2.19 -2.88
CA ASP A 41 10.23 -1.61 -4.14
C ASP A 41 9.50 -2.68 -4.99
N GLY A 42 10.03 -3.90 -5.05
CA GLY A 42 9.39 -5.02 -5.74
C GLY A 42 8.02 -5.38 -5.16
N ILE A 43 7.88 -5.37 -3.83
CA ILE A 43 6.58 -5.58 -3.17
C ILE A 43 5.60 -4.47 -3.53
N GLN A 44 6.02 -3.20 -3.49
CA GLN A 44 5.17 -2.08 -3.89
C GLN A 44 4.68 -2.22 -5.35
N VAL A 45 5.57 -2.54 -6.27
CA VAL A 45 5.22 -2.73 -7.69
C VAL A 45 4.23 -3.89 -7.85
N ALA A 46 4.44 -5.01 -7.16
CA ALA A 46 3.54 -6.16 -7.23
C ALA A 46 2.13 -5.82 -6.74
N PHE A 47 1.99 -5.12 -5.61
CA PHE A 47 0.68 -4.68 -5.12
C PHE A 47 0.03 -3.66 -6.05
N LYS A 48 0.81 -2.73 -6.60
CA LYS A 48 0.31 -1.73 -7.54
C LYS A 48 -0.27 -2.40 -8.79
N LEU A 49 0.46 -3.36 -9.36
CA LEU A 49 0.01 -4.13 -10.53
C LEU A 49 -1.23 -4.96 -10.20
N MET A 50 -1.24 -5.68 -9.08
CA MET A 50 -2.38 -6.49 -8.67
C MET A 50 -3.68 -5.68 -8.61
N TRP A 51 -3.65 -4.51 -7.98
CA TRP A 51 -4.84 -3.66 -7.85
C TRP A 51 -5.21 -2.93 -9.14
N ASN A 52 -4.21 -2.58 -9.97
CA ASN A 52 -4.48 -2.02 -11.31
C ASN A 52 -5.11 -3.08 -12.24
N ASP A 53 -4.64 -4.32 -12.21
CA ASP A 53 -5.13 -5.40 -13.08
C ASP A 53 -6.53 -5.89 -12.64
N ALA A 54 -6.78 -5.90 -11.34
CA ALA A 54 -8.11 -6.21 -10.79
C ALA A 54 -9.15 -5.13 -11.10
N ASP A 55 -8.69 -3.91 -11.42
CA ASP A 55 -9.53 -2.76 -11.71
C ASP A 55 -10.03 -2.75 -13.16
N GLY A 56 -11.06 -3.55 -13.43
CA GLY A 56 -11.76 -3.52 -14.71
C GLY A 56 -12.45 -2.19 -15.05
N SER A 57 -12.46 -1.22 -14.13
CA SER A 57 -13.21 0.04 -14.22
C SER A 57 -12.34 1.31 -14.31
N GLY A 58 -11.05 1.23 -14.00
CA GLY A 58 -10.16 2.39 -13.88
C GLY A 58 -10.24 3.15 -12.54
N THR A 59 -11.02 2.66 -11.56
CA THR A 59 -11.23 3.26 -10.23
C THR A 59 -9.94 3.34 -9.39
N PHE A 60 -9.01 2.39 -9.55
CA PHE A 60 -7.83 2.23 -8.71
C PHE A 60 -6.51 2.68 -9.40
N HIS A 61 -6.58 3.44 -10.50
CA HIS A 61 -5.40 3.84 -11.28
C HIS A 61 -4.80 5.22 -10.89
N ARG A 62 -5.30 5.89 -9.85
CA ARG A 62 -4.92 7.26 -9.45
C ARG A 62 -4.39 7.32 -8.03
N LYS A 63 -4.09 8.54 -7.54
CA LYS A 63 -3.74 8.76 -6.14
C LYS A 63 -4.84 8.26 -5.22
N TRP A 64 -4.45 7.56 -4.17
CA TRP A 64 -5.36 7.09 -3.13
C TRP A 64 -6.03 8.26 -2.43
N HIS A 65 -7.36 8.24 -2.35
CA HIS A 65 -8.15 9.23 -1.64
C HIS A 65 -9.55 8.70 -1.33
N TYR A 66 -10.21 9.29 -0.35
CA TYR A 66 -11.64 9.07 -0.14
C TYR A 66 -12.43 9.99 -1.07
N ASN A 67 -13.31 9.42 -1.89
CA ASN A 67 -14.23 10.14 -2.74
C ASN A 67 -15.55 10.34 -2.00
N GLU A 68 -15.81 11.57 -1.53
CA GLU A 68 -17.03 11.92 -0.78
C GLU A 68 -18.31 11.77 -1.61
N VAL A 69 -18.24 11.98 -2.93
CA VAL A 69 -19.41 11.89 -3.83
C VAL A 69 -19.87 10.44 -3.97
N HIS A 70 -18.91 9.51 -4.10
CA HIS A 70 -19.21 8.08 -4.21
C HIS A 70 -19.23 7.37 -2.85
N GLY A 71 -18.80 8.03 -1.77
CA GLY A 71 -18.76 7.49 -0.43
C GLY A 71 -17.75 6.34 -0.25
N GLN A 72 -16.73 6.27 -1.09
CA GLN A 72 -15.77 5.15 -1.11
C GLN A 72 -14.34 5.62 -1.36
N TYR A 73 -13.36 4.77 -1.04
CA TYR A 73 -11.97 5.01 -1.41
C TYR A 73 -11.70 4.67 -2.87
N GLU A 74 -10.92 5.52 -3.53
CA GLU A 74 -10.53 5.40 -4.95
C GLU A 74 -9.04 5.64 -5.11
N GLY A 75 -8.48 5.19 -6.23
CA GLY A 75 -7.04 5.19 -6.50
C GLY A 75 -6.32 3.95 -6.00
N ASN A 76 -5.01 3.90 -6.18
CA ASN A 76 -4.19 2.76 -5.78
C ASN A 76 -3.65 2.98 -4.35
N PRO A 77 -3.88 2.08 -3.38
CA PRO A 77 -3.37 2.23 -2.02
C PRO A 77 -1.84 2.38 -1.93
N VAL A 78 -1.09 1.90 -2.93
CA VAL A 78 0.36 2.10 -3.03
C VAL A 78 0.74 3.59 -3.13
N GLU A 79 -0.16 4.42 -3.67
CA GLU A 79 0.02 5.87 -3.84
C GLU A 79 -0.45 6.68 -2.62
N SER A 80 -0.73 6.02 -1.50
CA SER A 80 -1.08 6.69 -0.24
C SER A 80 0.13 7.35 0.42
N VAL A 81 -0.14 8.38 1.24
CA VAL A 81 0.89 9.06 2.04
C VAL A 81 1.55 8.08 3.01
N ASP A 82 0.77 7.24 3.68
CA ASP A 82 1.29 6.27 4.66
C ASP A 82 2.28 5.28 4.04
N VAL A 83 1.96 4.74 2.85
CA VAL A 83 2.86 3.82 2.14
C VAL A 83 4.11 4.54 1.64
N SER A 84 3.96 5.76 1.10
CA SER A 84 5.08 6.58 0.64
C SER A 84 6.06 6.90 1.77
N ASP A 85 5.57 7.43 2.90
CA ASP A 85 6.38 7.81 4.05
C ASP A 85 7.09 6.60 4.68
N THR A 86 6.42 5.44 4.69
CA THR A 86 7.02 4.19 5.15
C THR A 86 8.22 3.81 4.30
N VAL A 87 8.09 3.85 2.96
CA VAL A 87 9.20 3.47 2.06
C VAL A 87 10.34 4.48 2.09
N VAL A 88 10.04 5.77 2.21
CA VAL A 88 11.07 6.79 2.43
C VAL A 88 11.85 6.50 3.72
N SER A 89 11.14 6.16 4.81
CA SER A 89 11.76 5.84 6.09
C SER A 89 12.63 4.58 6.03
N ILE A 90 12.18 3.53 5.33
CA ILE A 90 12.97 2.32 5.11
C ILE A 90 14.24 2.65 4.31
N ARG A 91 14.12 3.45 3.25
CA ARG A 91 15.25 3.87 2.41
C ARG A 91 16.29 4.63 3.22
N HIS A 92 15.87 5.57 4.05
CA HIS A 92 16.77 6.31 4.95
C HIS A 92 17.51 5.37 5.90
N LYS A 93 16.83 4.39 6.50
CA LYS A 93 17.49 3.39 7.35
C LYS A 93 18.56 2.60 6.56
N ILE A 94 18.24 2.12 5.37
CA ILE A 94 19.15 1.29 4.57
C ILE A 94 20.41 2.08 4.17
N ASN A 95 20.26 3.35 3.79
CA ASN A 95 21.37 4.21 3.39
C ASN A 95 22.23 4.71 4.56
N ALA A 96 21.74 4.62 5.79
CA ALA A 96 22.47 5.01 7.00
C ALA A 96 23.38 3.88 7.56
N VAL A 97 23.37 2.71 6.92
CA VAL A 97 24.18 1.52 7.24
C VAL A 97 25.31 1.39 6.23
#